data_AF-A0AA43EQY7-F1
#
_entry.id   AF-A0AA43EQY7-F1
#
_cell.length_a   1.000
_cell.length_b   1.000
_cell.length_c   1.000
_cell.angle_alpha   90.00
_cell.angle_beta   90.00
_cell.angle_gamma   90.00
#
_symmetry.space_group_name_H-M   'P 1'
#
loop_
_entity.id
_entity.type
_entity.pdbx_description
1 polymer ?
#
loop_
_entity_poly.entity_id
_entity_poly.type
_entity_poly.pdbx_seq_one_letter_code
_entity_poly.pdbx_strand_id
1 'polypeptide(L)'
;MRRSLVLFISLFFMISSAYADGGHEHHAIPTLKKQVGSKITYGENTAVLTFGPIDLPTGHGEGDMGDSMPRFNFQLPEDKYLIGFKSALSTVDGKELPRNYLHHILMINNTKPSVSCPGEPLFYGGAGLEMSETQFPDGYGVQLSATDKLMTVVAFYHGAPPTKDVIATFTMYFAPKAKPVKAMDVYQVGVNIVCFTKFGDRPADQTDEGIEIGPGVQVRTAPLKFSMDGCVKYAYPHGHDELLLIALENKTKKQTLLRTIPDAERDGTLREFLPHQVYKDGQGFPISKDEDYEMVMVYHHSLQNTEAQHGMGNYLLYMTPGACSENGKTAAAH
;
A
#
# COMPACT_ATOMS: atom_id res chain seq x y z
N MET A 1 -42.53 13.22 69.45
CA MET A 1 -42.43 13.88 68.13
C MET A 1 -41.15 13.41 67.45
N ARG A 2 -41.27 12.92 66.21
CA ARG A 2 -40.22 12.67 65.20
C ARG A 2 -39.32 13.91 65.02
N ARG A 3 -38.12 13.92 64.43
CA ARG A 3 -37.09 12.99 63.91
C ARG A 3 -36.04 13.96 63.31
N SER A 4 -34.77 13.63 63.43
CA SER A 4 -33.71 14.22 62.59
C SER A 4 -33.43 13.33 61.36
N LEU A 5 -32.79 13.96 60.37
CA LEU A 5 -31.83 13.44 59.36
C LEU A 5 -32.25 13.40 57.87
N VAL A 6 -31.73 14.40 57.13
CA VAL A 6 -30.85 14.38 55.91
C VAL A 6 -31.24 13.62 54.62
N LEU A 7 -31.18 14.40 53.51
CA LEU A 7 -30.97 14.16 52.06
C LEU A 7 -31.61 12.95 51.34
N PHE A 8 -32.29 13.20 50.21
CA PHE A 8 -31.77 12.87 48.85
C PHE A 8 -32.68 13.39 47.71
N ILE A 9 -31.98 13.72 46.61
CA ILE A 9 -32.33 14.00 45.20
C ILE A 9 -33.65 13.38 44.69
N SER A 10 -34.42 14.15 43.91
CA SER A 10 -35.24 13.65 42.78
C SER A 10 -35.83 14.82 41.98
N LEU A 11 -35.35 15.06 40.75
CA LEU A 11 -36.10 15.80 39.73
C LEU A 11 -36.25 14.90 38.52
N PHE A 12 -37.50 14.51 38.26
CA PHE A 12 -37.93 13.71 37.13
C PHE A 12 -38.05 14.56 35.86
N PHE A 13 -37.71 13.92 34.75
CA PHE A 13 -37.93 14.30 33.35
C PHE A 13 -39.38 14.74 33.04
N MET A 14 -39.55 15.61 32.03
CA MET A 14 -40.41 15.34 30.86
C MET A 14 -40.19 16.36 29.71
N ILE A 15 -39.48 15.88 28.68
CA ILE A 15 -39.70 16.01 27.22
C ILE A 15 -39.96 17.40 26.59
N SER A 16 -39.03 17.81 25.74
CA SER A 16 -39.35 18.38 24.42
C SER A 16 -38.39 17.77 23.41
N SER A 17 -38.93 16.95 22.52
CA SER A 17 -38.22 16.31 21.42
C SER A 17 -37.86 17.35 20.37
N ALA A 18 -36.68 17.95 20.48
CA ALA A 18 -36.04 18.58 19.36
C ALA A 18 -35.26 17.50 18.62
N TYR A 19 -35.71 17.15 17.41
CA TYR A 19 -34.87 16.48 16.43
C TYR A 19 -33.70 17.40 16.14
N ALA A 20 -32.58 17.19 16.82
CA ALA A 20 -31.31 17.71 16.38
C ALA A 20 -30.90 16.84 15.19
N ASP A 21 -31.06 17.43 14.00
CA ASP A 21 -30.47 16.95 12.76
C ASP A 21 -28.97 16.91 12.98
N GLY A 22 -28.48 15.73 13.37
CA GLY A 22 -27.07 15.47 13.61
C GLY A 22 -26.37 15.57 12.28
N GLY A 23 -25.73 16.72 12.04
CA GLY A 23 -24.92 16.97 10.87
C GLY A 23 -23.93 15.82 10.68
N HIS A 24 -24.19 15.00 9.67
CA HIS A 24 -23.22 14.06 9.15
C HIS A 24 -22.14 14.89 8.44
N GLU A 25 -21.08 15.24 9.16
CA GLU A 25 -19.81 15.55 8.51
C GLU A 25 -19.37 14.28 7.79
N HIS A 26 -19.77 14.18 6.53
CA HIS A 26 -19.08 13.34 5.58
C HIS A 26 -17.62 13.80 5.62
N HIS A 27 -16.72 12.93 6.11
CA HIS A 27 -15.29 13.10 5.95
C HIS A 27 -15.01 13.26 4.45
N ALA A 28 -15.00 14.52 3.99
CA ALA A 28 -14.64 14.85 2.63
C ALA A 28 -13.18 14.44 2.50
N ILE A 29 -12.93 13.40 1.71
CA ILE A 29 -11.58 12.98 1.34
C ILE A 29 -10.91 14.23 0.76
N PRO A 30 -9.89 14.79 1.44
CA PRO A 30 -9.48 16.14 1.14
C PRO A 30 -8.69 16.16 -0.17
N THR A 31 -8.85 17.25 -0.93
CA THR A 31 -8.50 17.35 -2.35
C THR A 31 -7.62 18.58 -2.60
N LEU A 32 -6.54 18.41 -3.38
CA LEU A 32 -5.62 19.47 -3.80
C LEU A 32 -6.34 20.71 -4.36
N LYS A 33 -5.95 21.90 -3.91
CA LYS A 33 -6.39 23.21 -4.48
C LYS A 33 -5.83 23.50 -5.88
N LYS A 34 -4.80 22.77 -6.34
CA LYS A 34 -4.21 22.91 -7.68
C LYS A 34 -3.78 21.54 -8.19
N GLN A 35 -4.55 20.95 -9.10
CA GLN A 35 -4.16 19.69 -9.73
C GLN A 35 -2.94 19.92 -10.63
N VAL A 36 -1.95 19.04 -10.50
CA VAL A 36 -0.84 18.92 -11.45
C VAL A 36 -1.38 18.40 -12.78
N GLY A 37 -0.80 18.86 -13.89
CA GLY A 37 -1.07 18.30 -15.21
C GLY A 37 -0.94 16.78 -15.20
N SER A 38 -2.08 16.09 -15.36
CA SER A 38 -2.16 14.64 -15.29
C SER A 38 -2.89 14.12 -16.52
N LYS A 39 -2.37 13.08 -17.16
CA LYS A 39 -2.99 12.47 -18.35
C LYS A 39 -2.77 10.97 -18.39
N ILE A 40 -3.63 10.29 -19.14
CA ILE A 40 -3.47 8.88 -19.51
C ILE A 40 -3.37 8.76 -21.03
N THR A 41 -2.46 7.93 -21.50
CA THR A 41 -2.34 7.55 -22.91
C THR A 41 -2.54 6.04 -23.04
N TYR A 42 -3.50 5.62 -23.86
CA TYR A 42 -3.76 4.20 -24.10
C TYR A 42 -3.02 3.71 -25.34
N GLY A 43 -2.30 2.61 -25.20
CA GLY A 43 -1.84 1.77 -26.31
C GLY A 43 -2.73 0.54 -26.47
N GLU A 44 -2.33 -0.40 -27.33
CA GLU A 44 -3.10 -1.64 -27.56
C GLU A 44 -3.20 -2.49 -26.28
N ASN A 45 -2.05 -2.73 -25.64
CA ASN A 45 -1.89 -3.55 -24.44
C ASN A 45 -1.20 -2.79 -23.31
N THR A 46 -1.24 -1.47 -23.35
CA THR A 46 -0.61 -0.61 -22.34
C THR A 46 -1.48 0.60 -22.02
N ALA A 47 -1.32 1.15 -20.83
CA ALA A 47 -1.76 2.50 -20.52
C ALA A 47 -0.69 3.22 -19.71
N VAL A 48 -0.34 4.44 -20.11
CA VAL A 48 0.68 5.24 -19.43
C VAL A 48 0.01 6.44 -18.79
N LEU A 49 0.05 6.49 -17.47
CA LEU A 49 -0.28 7.66 -16.67
C LEU A 49 0.95 8.55 -16.58
N THR A 50 0.77 9.85 -16.72
CA THR A 50 1.82 10.86 -16.62
C THR A 50 1.35 11.97 -15.69
N PHE A 51 2.19 12.30 -14.71
CA PHE A 51 2.02 13.41 -13.78
C PHE A 51 3.16 14.39 -13.98
N GLY A 52 2.82 15.68 -14.07
CA GLY A 52 3.77 16.78 -14.16
C GLY A 52 3.64 17.61 -15.44
N PRO A 53 4.52 18.61 -15.62
CA PRO A 53 5.70 18.91 -14.79
C PRO A 53 5.36 19.36 -13.35
N ILE A 54 6.25 19.05 -12.41
CA ILE A 54 6.17 19.39 -10.97
C ILE A 54 7.54 19.89 -10.50
N ASP A 55 7.57 20.96 -9.71
CA ASP A 55 8.79 21.37 -9.01
C ASP A 55 8.83 20.73 -7.62
N LEU A 56 9.97 20.13 -7.26
CA LEU A 56 10.25 19.55 -5.95
C LEU A 56 11.13 20.49 -5.10
N PRO A 57 11.04 20.42 -3.76
CA PRO A 57 10.07 19.60 -3.02
C PRO A 57 8.65 20.15 -3.17
N THR A 58 7.66 19.26 -3.28
CA THR A 58 6.26 19.66 -3.16
C THR A 58 6.00 20.01 -1.70
N GLY A 59 5.86 21.29 -1.37
CA GLY A 59 5.51 21.67 -0.01
C GLY A 59 4.17 21.07 0.40
N HIS A 60 4.09 20.51 1.60
CA HIS A 60 2.80 20.38 2.28
C HIS A 60 2.32 21.80 2.61
N GLY A 61 1.06 22.12 2.36
CA GLY A 61 0.48 23.29 3.03
C GLY A 61 0.44 23.06 4.54
N GLU A 62 -0.23 23.94 5.29
CA GLU A 62 -0.58 23.68 6.71
C GLU A 62 -1.62 22.53 6.87
N GLY A 63 -1.61 21.52 6.00
CA GLY A 63 -2.53 20.40 5.95
C GLY A 63 -1.82 19.05 5.77
N ASP A 64 -2.58 17.97 5.98
CA ASP A 64 -2.17 16.57 5.97
C ASP A 64 -1.52 16.15 4.63
N MET A 65 -0.64 15.13 4.63
CA MET A 65 0.07 14.60 3.45
C MET A 65 -0.91 14.25 2.30
N GLY A 66 -2.13 13.82 2.66
CA GLY A 66 -3.26 13.62 1.76
C GLY A 66 -3.54 14.78 0.80
N ASP A 67 -3.31 16.01 1.25
CA ASP A 67 -3.68 17.25 0.56
C ASP A 67 -2.66 17.69 -0.49
N SER A 68 -1.43 17.19 -0.44
CA SER A 68 -0.33 17.58 -1.34
C SER A 68 -0.10 16.60 -2.50
N MET A 69 -0.75 15.44 -2.50
CA MET A 69 -0.48 14.36 -3.47
C MET A 69 -1.31 14.49 -4.76
N PRO A 70 -0.67 14.63 -5.96
CA PRO A 70 -1.38 14.58 -7.23
C PRO A 70 -2.24 13.32 -7.36
N ARG A 71 -3.50 13.51 -7.73
CA ARG A 71 -4.46 12.41 -7.95
C ARG A 71 -5.03 12.48 -9.36
N PHE A 72 -5.17 11.33 -9.99
CA PHE A 72 -5.79 11.22 -11.30
C PHE A 72 -6.83 10.10 -11.30
N ASN A 73 -8.10 10.46 -11.51
CA ASN A 73 -9.19 9.51 -11.66
C ASN A 73 -9.37 9.14 -13.13
N PHE A 74 -9.55 7.86 -13.42
CA PHE A 74 -9.74 7.37 -14.78
C PHE A 74 -10.56 6.08 -14.79
N GLN A 75 -10.97 5.67 -15.98
CA GLN A 75 -11.58 4.37 -16.25
C GLN A 75 -10.87 3.72 -17.43
N LEU A 76 -10.97 2.41 -17.58
CA LEU A 76 -10.48 1.75 -18.78
C LEU A 76 -11.54 1.81 -19.89
N PRO A 77 -11.16 1.90 -21.17
CA PRO A 77 -12.12 1.92 -22.28
C PRO A 77 -12.84 0.57 -22.48
N GLU A 78 -12.28 -0.51 -21.94
CA GLU A 78 -12.81 -1.88 -21.98
C GLU A 78 -12.24 -2.69 -20.81
N ASP A 79 -12.82 -3.85 -20.53
CA ASP A 79 -12.29 -4.78 -19.52
C ASP A 79 -10.90 -5.27 -19.91
N LYS A 80 -9.97 -5.26 -18.96
CA LYS A 80 -8.57 -5.68 -19.15
C LYS A 80 -8.08 -6.51 -17.97
N TYR A 81 -7.05 -7.31 -18.22
CA TYR A 81 -6.24 -7.94 -17.17
C TYR A 81 -4.91 -7.24 -17.07
N LEU A 82 -4.63 -6.61 -15.93
CA LEU A 82 -3.33 -6.08 -15.59
C LEU A 82 -2.38 -7.25 -15.35
N ILE A 83 -1.28 -7.32 -16.10
CA ILE A 83 -0.27 -8.39 -16.00
C ILE A 83 1.08 -7.89 -15.46
N GLY A 84 1.17 -6.60 -15.19
CA GLY A 84 2.38 -5.97 -14.67
C GLY A 84 2.28 -4.46 -14.74
N PHE A 85 3.27 -3.80 -14.16
CA PHE A 85 3.38 -2.35 -14.21
C PHE A 85 4.81 -1.87 -13.97
N LYS A 86 5.07 -0.60 -14.29
CA LYS A 86 6.36 0.05 -14.08
C LYS A 86 6.18 1.52 -13.75
N SER A 87 6.94 2.00 -12.78
CA SER A 87 7.03 3.43 -12.44
C SER A 87 8.34 4.01 -12.97
N ALA A 88 8.33 5.28 -13.34
CA ALA A 88 9.55 6.00 -13.72
C ALA A 88 9.48 7.48 -13.33
N LEU A 89 10.63 8.04 -12.98
CA LEU A 89 10.81 9.46 -12.69
C LEU A 89 11.85 10.06 -13.65
N SER A 90 11.52 11.22 -14.19
CA SER A 90 12.41 11.98 -15.08
C SER A 90 12.12 13.46 -14.96
N THR A 91 12.93 14.31 -15.57
CA THR A 91 12.57 15.70 -15.86
C THR A 91 11.95 15.81 -17.26
N VAL A 92 11.32 16.95 -17.58
CA VAL A 92 10.63 17.18 -18.88
C VAL A 92 11.55 17.01 -20.11
N ASP A 93 12.86 17.20 -19.95
CA ASP A 93 13.88 16.97 -20.97
C ASP A 93 14.34 15.49 -21.07
N GLY A 94 13.78 14.61 -20.25
CA GLY A 94 13.99 13.17 -20.29
C GLY A 94 15.14 12.64 -19.44
N LYS A 95 15.78 13.48 -18.59
CA LYS A 95 16.81 13.00 -17.67
C LYS A 95 16.15 12.17 -16.55
N GLU A 96 16.56 10.91 -16.41
CA GLU A 96 16.11 10.05 -15.32
C GLU A 96 16.53 10.61 -13.95
N LEU A 97 15.62 10.48 -12.98
CA LEU A 97 15.83 10.93 -11.62
C LEU A 97 16.11 9.74 -10.68
N PRO A 98 16.84 9.97 -9.58
CA PRO A 98 17.02 8.97 -8.54
C PRO A 98 15.68 8.43 -8.01
N ARG A 99 15.61 7.13 -7.71
CA ARG A 99 14.37 6.47 -7.30
C ARG A 99 13.82 6.99 -5.97
N ASN A 100 14.71 7.41 -5.07
CA ASN A 100 14.38 8.02 -3.77
C ASN A 100 13.65 9.37 -3.87
N TYR A 101 13.41 9.90 -5.08
CA TYR A 101 12.50 11.02 -5.27
C TYR A 101 11.04 10.60 -5.17
N LEU A 102 10.71 9.32 -5.42
CA LEU A 102 9.37 8.79 -5.30
C LEU A 102 9.17 8.28 -3.88
N HIS A 103 8.17 8.79 -3.18
CA HIS A 103 7.72 8.18 -1.94
C HIS A 103 6.76 7.03 -2.26
N HIS A 104 5.68 7.31 -2.99
CA HIS A 104 4.76 6.31 -3.50
C HIS A 104 4.10 6.73 -4.81
N ILE A 105 3.75 5.76 -5.63
CA ILE A 105 2.68 5.84 -6.62
C ILE A 105 1.71 4.71 -6.38
N LEU A 106 0.46 5.06 -6.07
CA LEU A 106 -0.55 4.11 -5.62
C LEU A 106 -1.66 3.96 -6.65
N MET A 107 -2.02 2.74 -7.02
CA MET A 107 -3.14 2.41 -7.90
C MET A 107 -4.31 1.88 -7.06
N ILE A 108 -5.43 2.61 -7.13
CA ILE A 108 -6.59 2.42 -6.27
C ILE A 108 -7.81 2.15 -7.14
N ASN A 109 -8.60 1.12 -6.77
CA ASN A 109 -9.89 0.83 -7.38
C ASN A 109 -10.99 1.20 -6.39
N ASN A 110 -11.66 2.34 -6.62
CA ASN A 110 -12.70 2.87 -5.75
C ASN A 110 -14.03 2.12 -5.85
N THR A 111 -14.16 1.18 -6.79
CA THR A 111 -15.35 0.33 -6.91
C THR A 111 -15.27 -0.91 -6.01
N LYS A 112 -14.05 -1.36 -5.67
CA LYS A 112 -13.82 -2.58 -4.89
C LYS A 112 -13.35 -2.23 -3.47
N PRO A 113 -13.87 -2.91 -2.44
CA PRO A 113 -13.36 -2.72 -1.08
C PRO A 113 -11.98 -3.37 -0.92
N SER A 114 -11.12 -2.76 -0.11
CA SER A 114 -9.90 -3.38 0.39
C SER A 114 -10.27 -4.53 1.32
N VAL A 115 -9.64 -5.68 1.10
CA VAL A 115 -9.82 -6.85 1.98
C VAL A 115 -9.09 -6.65 3.32
N SER A 116 -7.97 -5.92 3.28
CA SER A 116 -7.10 -5.69 4.45
C SER A 116 -7.52 -4.49 5.29
N CYS A 117 -8.16 -3.49 4.68
CA CYS A 117 -8.66 -2.28 5.34
C CYS A 117 -10.18 -2.14 5.08
N PRO A 118 -11.05 -2.75 5.90
CA PRO A 118 -12.49 -2.62 5.74
C PRO A 118 -12.92 -1.14 5.74
N GLY A 119 -13.73 -0.76 4.75
CA GLY A 119 -14.19 0.63 4.56
C GLY A 119 -13.37 1.44 3.57
N GLU A 120 -12.23 0.91 3.10
CA GLU A 120 -11.34 1.59 2.15
C GLU A 120 -11.39 0.98 0.74
N PRO A 121 -10.99 1.74 -0.29
CA PRO A 121 -10.90 1.21 -1.65
C PRO A 121 -9.72 0.24 -1.80
N LEU A 122 -9.81 -0.66 -2.77
CA LEU A 122 -8.78 -1.65 -3.03
C LEU A 122 -7.52 -0.99 -3.62
N PHE A 123 -6.39 -1.11 -2.92
CA PHE A 123 -5.07 -0.89 -3.50
C PHE A 123 -4.67 -2.12 -4.32
N TYR A 124 -4.53 -1.97 -5.63
CA TYR A 124 -4.32 -3.10 -6.55
C TYR A 124 -2.93 -3.16 -7.19
N GLY A 125 -2.06 -2.18 -6.89
CA GLY A 125 -0.70 -2.10 -7.41
C GLY A 125 -0.09 -0.74 -7.14
N GLY A 126 1.22 -0.64 -7.20
CA GLY A 126 1.93 0.60 -6.92
C GLY A 126 3.41 0.33 -6.70
N ALA A 127 4.17 1.39 -6.49
CA ALA A 127 5.58 1.32 -6.13
C ALA A 127 5.92 2.51 -5.22
N GLY A 128 6.84 2.34 -4.30
CA GLY A 128 7.61 3.41 -3.69
C GLY A 128 8.96 3.57 -4.35
N LEU A 129 9.95 3.96 -3.54
CA LEU A 129 11.35 4.11 -3.93
C LEU A 129 11.96 2.86 -4.58
N GLU A 130 11.39 1.67 -4.34
CA GLU A 130 11.87 0.44 -4.96
C GLU A 130 11.77 0.51 -6.49
N MET A 131 10.73 1.14 -7.05
CA MET A 131 10.44 1.33 -8.48
C MET A 131 10.70 0.11 -9.40
N SER A 132 10.74 -1.10 -8.84
CA SER A 132 11.00 -2.32 -9.59
C SER A 132 9.86 -2.60 -10.55
N GLU A 133 10.20 -2.94 -11.81
CA GLU A 133 9.19 -3.36 -12.78
C GLU A 133 8.53 -4.67 -12.35
N THR A 134 7.21 -4.64 -12.26
CA THR A 134 6.38 -5.77 -11.84
C THR A 134 5.89 -6.51 -13.08
N GLN A 135 6.10 -7.82 -13.10
CA GLN A 135 5.62 -8.74 -14.12
C GLN A 135 5.02 -9.96 -13.41
N PHE A 136 3.71 -10.16 -13.50
CA PHE A 136 3.05 -11.32 -12.87
C PHE A 136 3.45 -12.65 -13.56
N PRO A 137 3.22 -13.82 -12.92
CA PRO A 137 3.40 -15.11 -13.58
C PRO A 137 2.54 -15.23 -14.84
N ASP A 138 3.07 -15.92 -15.85
CA ASP A 138 2.38 -16.10 -17.12
C ASP A 138 0.98 -16.71 -16.94
N GLY A 139 0.00 -16.12 -17.61
CA GLY A 139 -1.40 -16.56 -17.54
C GLY A 139 -2.16 -16.07 -16.32
N TYR A 140 -1.59 -15.18 -15.50
CA TYR A 140 -2.26 -14.57 -14.35
C TYR A 140 -2.30 -13.04 -14.47
N GLY A 141 -3.37 -12.43 -13.95
CA GLY A 141 -3.51 -10.98 -13.94
C GLY A 141 -4.64 -10.48 -13.06
N VAL A 142 -4.60 -9.20 -12.69
CA VAL A 142 -5.67 -8.54 -11.93
C VAL A 142 -6.73 -8.06 -12.91
N GLN A 143 -7.98 -8.49 -12.71
CA GLN A 143 -9.08 -8.07 -13.56
C GLN A 143 -9.55 -6.66 -13.20
N LEU A 144 -9.52 -5.75 -14.18
CA LEU A 144 -10.00 -4.39 -14.10
C LEU A 144 -11.16 -4.20 -15.10
N SER A 145 -12.33 -3.79 -14.59
CA SER A 145 -13.52 -3.56 -15.41
C SER A 145 -13.49 -2.16 -16.04
N ALA A 146 -14.08 -2.02 -17.23
CA ALA A 146 -14.35 -0.71 -17.84
C ALA A 146 -15.21 0.20 -16.94
N THR A 147 -16.03 -0.39 -16.06
CA THR A 147 -16.89 0.34 -15.13
C THR A 147 -16.19 0.66 -13.81
N ASP A 148 -14.96 0.18 -13.58
CA ASP A 148 -14.23 0.48 -12.34
C ASP A 148 -13.88 1.97 -12.27
N LYS A 149 -13.96 2.54 -11.06
CA LYS A 149 -13.55 3.91 -10.77
C LYS A 149 -12.11 3.90 -10.29
N LEU A 150 -11.16 3.95 -11.21
CA LEU A 150 -9.74 3.86 -10.91
C LEU A 150 -9.17 5.22 -10.53
N MET A 151 -8.21 5.22 -9.61
CA MET A 151 -7.47 6.40 -9.19
C MET A 151 -5.99 6.05 -9.08
N THR A 152 -5.15 7.00 -9.43
CA THR A 152 -3.72 6.96 -9.10
C THR A 152 -3.36 8.15 -8.24
N VAL A 153 -2.59 7.92 -7.19
CA VAL A 153 -2.08 8.95 -6.28
C VAL A 153 -0.55 8.91 -6.34
N VAL A 154 0.10 10.07 -6.41
CA VAL A 154 1.56 10.18 -6.40
C VAL A 154 2.01 10.98 -5.18
N ALA A 155 2.97 10.45 -4.44
CA ALA A 155 3.67 11.08 -3.35
C ALA A 155 5.16 11.17 -3.71
N PHE A 156 5.74 12.35 -3.59
CA PHE A 156 7.18 12.55 -3.73
C PHE A 156 7.83 12.61 -2.36
N TYR A 157 9.09 12.20 -2.28
CA TYR A 157 9.84 12.22 -1.03
C TYR A 157 10.12 13.65 -0.58
N HIS A 158 9.87 13.95 0.70
CA HIS A 158 9.97 15.30 1.27
C HIS A 158 11.40 15.82 1.30
N GLY A 159 12.38 14.92 1.45
CA GLY A 159 13.81 15.23 1.42
C GLY A 159 14.40 15.29 0.00
N ALA A 160 13.59 15.19 -1.05
CA ALA A 160 14.10 15.27 -2.42
C ALA A 160 14.77 16.64 -2.67
N PRO A 161 15.99 16.67 -3.23
CA PRO A 161 16.67 17.92 -3.57
C PRO A 161 15.82 18.80 -4.50
N PRO A 162 15.90 20.14 -4.38
CA PRO A 162 15.18 21.05 -5.25
C PRO A 162 15.41 20.73 -6.73
N THR A 163 14.34 20.36 -7.44
CA THR A 163 14.41 19.85 -8.81
C THR A 163 13.21 20.34 -9.59
N LYS A 164 13.43 20.91 -10.77
CA LYS A 164 12.36 21.47 -11.61
C LYS A 164 11.82 20.49 -12.62
N ASP A 165 10.59 20.72 -13.04
CA ASP A 165 9.97 20.07 -14.19
C ASP A 165 9.96 18.53 -14.12
N VAL A 166 9.76 17.99 -12.92
CA VAL A 166 9.69 16.55 -12.65
C VAL A 166 8.44 15.95 -13.28
N ILE A 167 8.64 14.82 -13.93
CA ILE A 167 7.62 13.96 -14.55
C ILE A 167 7.66 12.61 -13.86
N ALA A 168 6.52 12.19 -13.33
CA ALA A 168 6.30 10.83 -12.86
C ALA A 168 5.41 10.08 -13.84
N THR A 169 5.75 8.83 -14.14
CA THR A 169 4.93 7.96 -15.00
C THR A 169 4.63 6.63 -14.33
N PHE A 170 3.45 6.10 -14.65
CA PHE A 170 3.06 4.73 -14.32
C PHE A 170 2.55 4.04 -15.57
N THR A 171 3.25 3.00 -15.98
CA THR A 171 2.90 2.18 -17.12
C THR A 171 2.20 0.93 -16.63
N MET A 172 0.95 0.73 -17.04
CA MET A 172 0.21 -0.52 -16.88
C MET A 172 0.42 -1.39 -18.11
N TYR A 173 0.72 -2.67 -17.91
CA TYR A 173 0.76 -3.68 -18.96
C TYR A 173 -0.47 -4.56 -18.88
N PHE A 174 -1.17 -4.73 -20.00
CA PHE A 174 -2.38 -5.53 -20.10
C PHE A 174 -2.16 -6.79 -20.93
N ALA A 175 -2.88 -7.86 -20.59
CA ALA A 175 -2.89 -9.06 -21.39
C ALA A 175 -3.51 -8.80 -22.78
N PRO A 176 -2.93 -9.36 -23.85
CA PRO A 176 -3.57 -9.39 -25.16
C PRO A 176 -4.91 -10.14 -25.11
N LYS A 177 -5.93 -9.65 -25.82
CA LYS A 177 -7.30 -10.23 -25.84
C LYS A 177 -7.35 -11.72 -26.16
N ALA A 178 -6.43 -12.22 -27.00
CA ALA A 178 -6.39 -13.61 -27.42
C ALA A 178 -5.75 -14.56 -26.39
N LYS A 179 -5.12 -14.04 -25.33
CA LYS A 179 -4.46 -14.86 -24.31
C LYS A 179 -5.42 -15.10 -23.13
N PRO A 180 -5.69 -16.36 -22.75
CA PRO A 180 -6.46 -16.64 -21.54
C PRO A 180 -5.67 -16.20 -20.31
N VAL A 181 -6.35 -15.56 -19.36
CA VAL A 181 -5.78 -15.09 -18.10
C VAL A 181 -6.67 -15.52 -16.94
N LYS A 182 -6.05 -16.05 -15.89
CA LYS A 182 -6.69 -16.32 -14.61
C LYS A 182 -6.65 -15.05 -13.76
N ALA A 183 -7.82 -14.64 -13.28
CA ALA A 183 -7.94 -13.50 -12.39
C ALA A 183 -7.24 -13.77 -11.05
N MET A 184 -6.51 -12.77 -10.55
CA MET A 184 -6.00 -12.70 -9.19
C MET A 184 -6.70 -11.59 -8.42
N ASP A 185 -6.95 -11.86 -7.15
CA ASP A 185 -7.28 -10.87 -6.13
C ASP A 185 -6.00 -10.30 -5.51
N VAL A 186 -6.12 -9.11 -4.94
CA VAL A 186 -5.00 -8.39 -4.32
C VAL A 186 -5.25 -8.26 -2.82
N TYR A 187 -4.23 -8.54 -2.02
CA TYR A 187 -4.32 -8.56 -0.56
C TYR A 187 -3.09 -7.90 0.06
N GLN A 188 -3.30 -6.88 0.87
CA GLN A 188 -2.22 -6.17 1.55
C GLN A 188 -1.95 -6.83 2.90
N VAL A 189 -0.69 -7.12 3.20
CA VAL A 189 -0.28 -7.64 4.51
C VAL A 189 0.99 -6.93 4.96
N GLY A 190 1.21 -6.76 6.26
CA GLY A 190 2.44 -6.18 6.76
C GLY A 190 2.39 -5.81 8.23
N VAL A 191 3.52 -5.33 8.75
CA VAL A 191 3.53 -4.59 10.01
C VAL A 191 3.36 -3.13 9.63
N ASN A 192 2.29 -2.50 10.12
CA ASN A 192 1.91 -1.13 9.77
C ASN A 192 1.28 -0.97 8.38
N ILE A 193 0.20 -1.71 8.10
CA ILE A 193 -0.64 -1.40 6.93
C ILE A 193 -1.30 -0.04 7.15
N VAL A 194 -1.11 0.87 6.20
CA VAL A 194 -1.76 2.19 6.21
C VAL A 194 -3.20 2.03 5.75
N CYS A 195 -4.13 2.14 6.69
CA CYS A 195 -5.55 2.31 6.42
C CYS A 195 -5.91 3.80 6.62
N PHE A 196 -6.13 4.55 5.53
CA PHE A 196 -6.37 5.99 5.54
C PHE A 196 -7.52 6.45 6.46
N THR A 197 -8.57 5.64 6.58
CA THR A 197 -9.74 5.96 7.42
C THR A 197 -9.48 5.77 8.91
N LYS A 198 -8.35 5.16 9.27
CA LYS A 198 -7.99 4.77 10.65
C LYS A 198 -6.79 5.53 11.18
N PHE A 199 -6.36 6.62 10.54
CA PHE A 199 -5.23 7.42 11.00
C PHE A 199 -5.41 7.93 12.43
N GLY A 200 -6.61 8.39 12.79
CA GLY A 200 -6.92 8.86 14.14
C GLY A 200 -6.91 7.78 15.22
N ASP A 201 -6.94 6.50 14.84
CA ASP A 201 -6.92 5.36 15.76
C ASP A 201 -5.52 4.77 15.95
N ARG A 202 -4.49 5.38 15.34
CA ARG A 202 -3.12 4.87 15.37
C ARG A 202 -2.46 5.16 16.73
N PRO A 203 -1.61 4.25 17.21
CA PRO A 203 -0.73 4.51 18.35
C PRO A 203 0.16 5.74 18.11
N ALA A 204 0.58 6.40 19.18
CA ALA A 204 1.36 7.64 19.12
C ALA A 204 2.75 7.47 18.47
N ASP A 205 3.29 6.24 18.44
CA ASP A 205 4.54 5.86 17.78
C ASP A 205 4.34 5.51 16.29
N GLN A 206 3.16 5.78 15.71
CA GLN A 206 2.85 5.47 14.33
C GLN A 206 2.32 6.70 13.57
N THR A 207 2.95 6.98 12.44
CA THR A 207 2.58 8.04 11.51
C THR A 207 2.18 7.44 10.16
N ASP A 208 1.89 8.28 9.17
CA ASP A 208 1.80 7.88 7.76
C ASP A 208 3.13 7.39 7.18
N GLU A 209 4.25 7.82 7.75
CA GLU A 209 5.62 7.39 7.42
C GLU A 209 6.00 6.01 8.03
N GLY A 210 5.16 5.44 8.91
CA GLY A 210 5.39 4.11 9.49
C GLY A 210 5.41 4.08 11.02
N ILE A 211 6.09 3.07 11.59
CA ILE A 211 6.31 2.93 13.04
C ILE A 211 7.68 3.50 13.39
N GLU A 212 7.77 4.30 14.45
CA GLU A 212 9.04 4.80 14.95
C GLU A 212 10.04 3.65 15.24
N ILE A 213 11.24 3.76 14.67
CA ILE A 213 12.35 2.84 14.90
C ILE A 213 13.42 3.52 15.76
N GLY A 214 13.59 3.01 16.99
CA GLY A 214 14.70 3.41 17.85
C GLY A 214 16.09 2.89 17.42
N PRO A 215 17.17 3.36 18.07
CA PRO A 215 18.54 2.94 17.77
C PRO A 215 18.78 1.43 17.92
N GLY A 216 19.62 0.89 17.04
CA GLY A 216 20.03 -0.51 17.03
C GLY A 216 19.10 -1.42 16.24
N VAL A 217 19.30 -2.74 16.41
CA VAL A 217 18.50 -3.76 15.73
C VAL A 217 17.16 -3.93 16.45
N GLN A 218 16.07 -3.86 15.70
CA GLN A 218 14.73 -4.10 16.21
C GLN A 218 14.00 -5.12 15.37
N VAL A 219 13.21 -5.96 16.04
CA VAL A 219 12.28 -6.89 15.41
C VAL A 219 10.88 -6.45 15.77
N ARG A 220 10.05 -6.24 14.75
CA ARG A 220 8.63 -5.94 14.90
C ARG A 220 7.84 -7.09 14.29
N THR A 221 6.77 -7.49 14.95
CA THR A 221 5.85 -8.49 14.42
C THR A 221 4.40 -8.02 14.50
N ALA A 222 3.58 -8.50 13.57
CA ALA A 222 2.14 -8.29 13.58
C ALA A 222 1.42 -9.62 13.31
N PRO A 223 0.49 -10.05 14.18
CA PRO A 223 -0.32 -11.22 13.90
C PRO A 223 -1.20 -10.96 12.68
N LEU A 224 -1.40 -11.99 11.86
CA LEU A 224 -2.18 -11.91 10.64
C LEU A 224 -3.16 -13.09 10.56
N LYS A 225 -4.40 -12.76 10.22
CA LYS A 225 -5.46 -13.73 9.89
C LYS A 225 -6.03 -13.37 8.53
N PHE A 226 -5.98 -14.29 7.58
CA PHE A 226 -6.60 -14.07 6.27
C PHE A 226 -8.11 -14.22 6.36
N SER A 227 -8.84 -13.40 5.61
CA SER A 227 -10.30 -13.46 5.53
C SER A 227 -10.81 -14.49 4.50
N MET A 228 -9.91 -15.09 3.72
CA MET A 228 -10.22 -16.05 2.66
C MET A 228 -9.09 -17.04 2.48
N ASP A 229 -9.40 -18.22 1.94
CA ASP A 229 -8.40 -19.14 1.42
C ASP A 229 -7.92 -18.68 0.05
N GLY A 230 -6.64 -18.91 -0.26
CA GLY A 230 -6.05 -18.45 -1.51
C GLY A 230 -4.77 -19.16 -1.87
N CYS A 231 -4.35 -18.95 -3.12
CA CYS A 231 -3.06 -19.40 -3.63
C CYS A 231 -2.26 -18.21 -4.13
N VAL A 232 -1.26 -17.79 -3.36
CA VAL A 232 -0.41 -16.64 -3.66
C VAL A 232 0.49 -16.98 -4.85
N LYS A 233 0.45 -16.15 -5.89
CA LYS A 233 1.22 -16.30 -7.13
C LYS A 233 2.34 -15.29 -7.26
N TYR A 234 2.15 -14.13 -6.65
CA TYR A 234 3.12 -13.05 -6.64
C TYR A 234 3.03 -12.28 -5.33
N ALA A 235 4.16 -11.85 -4.79
CA ALA A 235 4.20 -10.98 -3.62
C ALA A 235 5.17 -9.83 -3.89
N TYR A 236 4.64 -8.62 -3.95
CA TYR A 236 5.45 -7.41 -4.12
C TYR A 236 5.85 -6.87 -2.75
N PRO A 237 7.15 -6.87 -2.40
CA PRO A 237 7.62 -6.26 -1.17
C PRO A 237 7.60 -4.74 -1.26
N HIS A 238 7.30 -4.10 -0.15
CA HIS A 238 7.49 -2.67 0.06
C HIS A 238 8.20 -2.47 1.40
N GLY A 239 9.10 -1.49 1.45
CA GLY A 239 9.95 -1.22 2.60
C GLY A 239 10.42 0.22 2.64
N HIS A 240 10.74 0.70 3.83
CA HIS A 240 11.43 1.98 4.04
C HIS A 240 12.94 1.76 4.27
N ASP A 241 13.69 2.86 4.38
CA ASP A 241 15.09 2.84 4.76
C ASP A 241 15.31 2.05 6.08
N GLU A 242 16.53 1.55 6.24
CA GLU A 242 17.01 0.77 7.38
C GLU A 242 16.34 -0.61 7.55
N LEU A 243 15.45 -1.00 6.64
CA LEU A 243 14.87 -2.34 6.57
C LEU A 243 15.98 -3.37 6.28
N LEU A 244 16.04 -4.40 7.10
CA LEU A 244 16.94 -5.55 6.91
C LEU A 244 16.21 -6.79 6.39
N LEU A 245 14.93 -6.96 6.76
CA LEU A 245 14.15 -8.13 6.39
C LEU A 245 12.65 -7.88 6.55
N ILE A 246 11.87 -8.42 5.64
CA ILE A 246 10.43 -8.65 5.79
C ILE A 246 10.11 -10.12 5.52
N ALA A 247 9.27 -10.73 6.35
CA ALA A 247 8.83 -12.11 6.18
C ALA A 247 7.35 -12.31 6.51
N LEU A 248 6.77 -13.32 5.87
CA LEU A 248 5.45 -13.86 6.20
C LEU A 248 5.65 -15.28 6.74
N GLU A 249 5.34 -15.47 8.00
CA GLU A 249 5.47 -16.74 8.73
C GLU A 249 4.10 -17.39 8.90
N ASN A 250 3.99 -18.68 8.59
CA ASN A 250 2.86 -19.53 8.95
C ASN A 250 3.15 -20.17 10.31
N LYS A 251 2.49 -19.67 11.36
CA LYS A 251 2.73 -20.10 12.75
C LYS A 251 2.11 -21.46 13.02
N THR A 252 0.99 -21.79 12.39
CA THR A 252 0.35 -23.11 12.51
C THR A 252 1.24 -24.21 11.95
N LYS A 253 1.80 -24.02 10.74
CA LYS A 253 2.67 -25.00 10.07
C LYS A 253 4.16 -24.88 10.41
N LYS A 254 4.56 -23.84 11.15
CA LYS A 254 5.96 -23.52 11.48
C LYS A 254 6.83 -23.39 10.21
N GLN A 255 6.36 -22.59 9.27
CA GLN A 255 6.98 -22.44 7.96
C GLN A 255 7.09 -20.97 7.57
N THR A 256 8.26 -20.54 7.11
CA THR A 256 8.43 -19.27 6.40
C THR A 256 7.89 -19.40 4.99
N LEU A 257 6.91 -18.57 4.62
CA LEU A 257 6.29 -18.57 3.29
C LEU A 257 6.95 -17.56 2.35
N LEU A 258 7.27 -16.37 2.88
CA LEU A 258 7.97 -15.31 2.19
C LEU A 258 9.11 -14.80 3.07
N ARG A 259 10.23 -14.49 2.44
CA ARG A 259 11.37 -13.85 3.09
C ARG A 259 12.08 -12.99 2.05
N THR A 260 12.11 -11.70 2.30
CA THR A 260 12.71 -10.71 1.40
C THR A 260 13.76 -9.92 2.17
N ILE A 261 14.97 -9.87 1.62
CA ILE A 261 16.06 -8.98 2.06
C ILE A 261 16.23 -7.89 0.99
N PRO A 262 16.12 -6.61 1.36
CA PRO A 262 16.41 -5.52 0.42
C PRO A 262 17.89 -5.40 0.07
N ASP A 263 18.19 -4.84 -1.10
CA ASP A 263 19.50 -4.23 -1.37
C ASP A 263 19.51 -2.82 -0.75
N ALA A 264 20.52 -2.52 0.06
CA ALA A 264 20.61 -1.27 0.80
C ALA A 264 22.07 -0.79 0.87
N GLU A 265 22.22 0.53 1.00
CA GLU A 265 23.49 1.18 1.30
C GLU A 265 23.98 0.85 2.70
N ARG A 266 25.27 1.13 2.96
CA ARG A 266 25.86 0.93 4.30
C ARG A 266 25.23 1.79 5.39
N ASP A 267 24.64 2.91 5.03
CA ASP A 267 23.95 3.81 5.96
C ASP A 267 22.48 3.41 6.20
N GLY A 268 22.02 2.34 5.54
CA GLY A 268 20.64 1.85 5.65
C GLY A 268 19.71 2.34 4.54
N THR A 269 20.15 3.26 3.66
CA THR A 269 19.31 3.74 2.55
C THR A 269 18.89 2.57 1.66
N LEU A 270 17.58 2.34 1.51
CA LEU A 270 17.02 1.30 0.67
C LEU A 270 17.27 1.64 -0.81
N ARG A 271 17.83 0.68 -1.55
CA ARG A 271 18.06 0.84 -3.00
C ARG A 271 16.93 0.22 -3.81
N GLU A 272 16.69 -1.07 -3.59
CA GLU A 272 15.65 -1.83 -4.28
C GLU A 272 15.43 -3.21 -3.64
N PHE A 273 14.36 -3.88 -4.08
CA PHE A 273 14.24 -5.32 -3.94
C PHE A 273 14.68 -5.96 -5.24
N LEU A 274 15.80 -6.69 -5.20
CA LEU A 274 16.32 -7.39 -6.37
C LEU A 274 15.28 -8.40 -6.89
N PRO A 275 15.22 -8.67 -8.22
CA PRO A 275 14.17 -9.53 -8.79
C PRO A 275 14.02 -10.91 -8.14
N HIS A 276 15.11 -11.50 -7.65
CA HIS A 276 15.09 -12.81 -6.97
C HIS A 276 14.50 -12.75 -5.56
N GLN A 277 14.37 -11.56 -4.97
CA GLN A 277 13.75 -11.32 -3.66
C GLN A 277 12.23 -11.08 -3.77
N VAL A 278 11.71 -10.94 -5.00
CA VAL A 278 10.29 -10.73 -5.27
C VAL A 278 9.67 -12.07 -5.65
N TYR A 279 8.72 -12.56 -4.83
CA TYR A 279 8.10 -13.85 -5.07
C TYR A 279 7.26 -13.83 -6.35
N LYS A 280 7.52 -14.80 -7.24
CA LYS A 280 6.80 -14.98 -8.50
C LYS A 280 6.78 -16.46 -8.87
N ASP A 281 5.62 -17.10 -8.74
CA ASP A 281 5.45 -18.50 -9.10
C ASP A 281 4.01 -18.80 -9.55
N GLY A 282 3.88 -19.44 -10.72
CA GLY A 282 2.58 -19.87 -11.25
C GLY A 282 1.95 -21.02 -10.46
N GLN A 283 2.74 -21.83 -9.74
CA GLN A 283 2.24 -22.87 -8.82
C GLN A 283 1.73 -22.24 -7.53
N GLY A 284 2.50 -21.31 -6.98
CA GLY A 284 2.09 -20.53 -5.82
C GLY A 284 2.27 -21.28 -4.49
N PHE A 285 1.95 -20.60 -3.38
CA PHE A 285 1.80 -21.24 -2.07
C PHE A 285 0.41 -20.97 -1.48
N PRO A 286 -0.16 -21.92 -0.72
CA PRO A 286 -1.49 -21.76 -0.16
C PRO A 286 -1.46 -20.89 1.10
N ILE A 287 -2.51 -20.10 1.26
CA ILE A 287 -2.89 -19.45 2.52
C ILE A 287 -4.31 -19.90 2.87
N SER A 288 -4.62 -19.94 4.16
CA SER A 288 -5.92 -20.37 4.66
C SER A 288 -6.43 -19.47 5.78
N LYS A 289 -7.75 -19.26 5.82
CA LYS A 289 -8.41 -18.55 6.92
C LYS A 289 -8.31 -19.30 8.26
N ASP A 290 -8.06 -20.61 8.24
CA ASP A 290 -8.06 -21.45 9.45
C ASP A 290 -6.68 -21.48 10.14
N GLU A 291 -5.63 -20.96 9.49
CA GLU A 291 -4.26 -20.93 9.99
C GLU A 291 -3.89 -19.55 10.55
N ASP A 292 -2.89 -19.52 11.42
CA ASP A 292 -2.38 -18.30 12.04
C ASP A 292 -1.05 -17.91 11.41
N TYR A 293 -0.94 -16.63 11.05
CA TYR A 293 0.23 -16.08 10.39
C TYR A 293 0.82 -14.93 11.21
N GLU A 294 2.06 -14.60 10.91
CA GLU A 294 2.74 -13.45 11.49
C GLU A 294 3.56 -12.76 10.41
N MET A 295 3.39 -11.45 10.31
CA MET A 295 4.31 -10.59 9.59
C MET A 295 5.49 -10.28 10.51
N VAL A 296 6.70 -10.41 9.98
CA VAL A 296 7.95 -10.13 10.72
C VAL A 296 8.75 -9.11 9.94
N MET A 297 9.25 -8.11 10.64
CA MET A 297 10.12 -7.09 10.08
C MET A 297 11.31 -6.84 10.98
N VAL A 298 12.47 -6.62 10.37
CA VAL A 298 13.72 -6.35 11.07
C VAL A 298 14.32 -5.06 10.51
N TYR A 299 14.68 -4.14 11.41
CA TYR A 299 15.35 -2.89 11.08
C TYR A 299 16.67 -2.77 11.82
N HIS A 300 17.53 -1.90 11.32
CA HIS A 300 18.69 -1.42 12.05
C HIS A 300 18.89 0.08 11.87
N HIS A 301 18.51 0.84 12.89
CA HIS A 301 18.83 2.26 12.99
C HIS A 301 20.22 2.43 13.59
N SER A 302 21.05 3.28 12.99
CA SER A 302 22.41 3.48 13.48
C SER A 302 22.44 4.01 14.92
N LEU A 303 23.28 3.44 15.78
CA LEU A 303 23.47 3.93 17.15
C LEU A 303 24.04 5.36 17.23
N GLN A 304 24.64 5.85 16.13
CA GLN A 304 25.16 7.22 16.05
C GLN A 304 24.16 8.19 15.43
N ASN A 305 23.09 7.70 14.79
CA ASN A 305 22.04 8.54 14.26
C ASN A 305 21.04 8.85 15.38
N THR A 306 20.70 10.13 15.52
CA THR A 306 19.75 10.61 16.54
C THR A 306 18.47 11.14 15.91
N GLU A 307 18.38 11.16 14.58
CA GLU A 307 17.18 11.54 13.86
C GLU A 307 16.13 10.44 14.00
N ALA A 308 14.90 10.84 14.31
CA ALA A 308 13.79 9.90 14.33
C ALA A 308 13.58 9.29 12.94
N GLN A 309 13.41 7.98 12.88
CA GLN A 309 13.15 7.24 11.66
C GLN A 309 11.87 6.42 11.82
N HIS A 310 11.20 6.15 10.69
CA HIS A 310 9.96 5.40 10.65
C HIS A 310 10.08 4.22 9.67
N GLY A 311 9.80 3.02 10.17
CA GLY A 311 9.83 1.80 9.39
C GLY A 311 8.44 1.38 8.92
N MET A 312 8.34 0.99 7.66
CA MET A 312 7.21 0.24 7.10
C MET A 312 7.69 -0.95 6.29
N GLY A 313 6.94 -2.05 6.34
CA GLY A 313 7.23 -3.27 5.60
C GLY A 313 5.95 -4.04 5.31
N ASN A 314 5.64 -4.11 4.02
CA ASN A 314 4.40 -4.71 3.55
C ASN A 314 4.68 -5.68 2.39
N TYR A 315 3.79 -6.64 2.20
CA TYR A 315 3.62 -7.33 0.94
C TYR A 315 2.27 -6.98 0.33
N LEU A 316 2.28 -6.70 -0.97
CA LEU A 316 1.08 -6.79 -1.79
C LEU A 316 1.02 -8.18 -2.42
N LEU A 317 0.15 -9.04 -1.88
CA LEU A 317 -0.05 -10.40 -2.36
C LEU A 317 -1.05 -10.40 -3.50
N TYR A 318 -0.71 -11.11 -4.57
CA TYR A 318 -1.61 -11.38 -5.69
C TYR A 318 -1.89 -12.88 -5.71
N MET A 319 -3.15 -13.25 -5.52
CA MET A 319 -3.54 -14.63 -5.32
C MET A 319 -4.82 -15.00 -6.06
N THR A 320 -4.94 -16.27 -6.42
CA THR A 320 -6.22 -16.81 -6.88
C THR A 320 -7.05 -17.26 -5.67
N PRO A 321 -8.38 -17.11 -5.67
CA PRO A 321 -9.22 -17.60 -4.58
C PRO A 321 -9.18 -19.14 -4.49
N GLY A 322 -9.22 -19.66 -3.26
CA GLY A 322 -9.22 -21.10 -2.98
C GLY A 322 -7.84 -21.76 -3.03
N ALA A 323 -7.82 -23.09 -3.12
CA ALA A 323 -6.59 -23.87 -3.00
C ALA A 323 -5.64 -23.70 -4.21
N CYS A 324 -4.34 -23.88 -3.97
CA CYS A 324 -3.36 -24.03 -5.04
C CYS A 324 -3.65 -25.29 -5.87
N SER A 325 -3.41 -25.23 -7.17
CA SER A 325 -3.50 -26.42 -8.02
C SER A 325 -2.42 -27.43 -7.61
N GLU A 326 -2.81 -28.67 -7.30
CA GLU A 326 -1.91 -29.72 -6.78
C GLU A 326 -0.83 -30.22 -7.77
N ASN A 327 -0.73 -29.61 -8.96
CA ASN A 327 0.24 -29.99 -9.99
C ASN A 327 1.59 -29.29 -9.76
N GLY A 328 2.30 -29.66 -8.69
CA GLY A 328 3.67 -29.20 -8.48
C GLY A 328 4.18 -29.47 -7.08
N LYS A 329 5.17 -30.36 -6.96
CA LYS A 329 5.93 -30.57 -5.71
C LYS A 329 6.47 -29.21 -5.24
N THR A 330 6.14 -28.85 -4.01
CA THR A 330 6.65 -27.68 -3.30
C THR A 330 8.18 -27.59 -3.42
N ALA A 331 8.64 -26.67 -4.27
CA ALA A 331 9.99 -26.14 -4.15
C ALA A 331 9.94 -25.04 -3.10
N ALA A 332 10.58 -25.27 -1.96
CA ALA A 332 10.85 -24.19 -1.02
C ALA A 332 11.71 -23.13 -1.74
N ALA A 333 11.27 -21.88 -1.73
CA ALA A 333 12.13 -20.76 -2.10
C ALA A 333 13.25 -20.68 -1.05
N HIS A 334 14.50 -20.72 -1.50
CA HIS A 334 15.70 -20.58 -0.68
C HIS A 334 16.11 -19.11 -0.54
#